data_AF-A0A2J7RCG8-F1
#
_entry.id   AF-A0A2J7RCG8-F1
#
_cell.length_a   1.000
_cell.length_b   1.000
_cell.length_c   1.000
_cell.angle_alpha   90.00
_cell.angle_beta   90.00
_cell.angle_gamma   90.00
#
_symmetry.space_group_name_H-M   'P 1'
#
loop_
_entity.id
_entity.type
_entity.pdbx_description
1 polymer ?
#
loop_
_entity_poly.entity_id
_entity_poly.type
_entity_poly.pdbx_seq_one_letter_code
_entity_poly.pdbx_strand_id
1 'polypeptide(L)'
;MLYCAELHKKGEAEFPSSFANSVILDLKEQFWKRFADLDSSAQEIRLFQNPFDCDAADVPSQIQMEIIELQENYHIKDKYKEGNLIKFYKFLNSEQFPNLKKFAYKFISIFGTTYLCEQTFSQMKYIKSKYRENLSNEHLKSLLVISVSKFEPQFNQILRMQKEFHHSH
;
A
#
# COMPACT_ATOMS: atom_id res chain seq x y z
N MET A 1 24.85 50.39 -15.84
CA MET A 1 25.26 49.49 -16.94
C MET A 1 26.19 48.35 -16.51
N LEU A 2 26.86 48.38 -15.35
CA LEU A 2 27.79 47.32 -14.91
C LEU A 2 27.12 46.06 -14.33
N TYR A 3 25.92 46.18 -13.73
CA TYR A 3 25.23 45.04 -13.08
C TYR A 3 24.65 44.01 -14.08
N CYS A 4 24.19 44.46 -15.26
CA CYS A 4 23.67 43.56 -16.29
C CYS A 4 24.78 42.73 -16.98
N ALA A 5 26.02 43.25 -17.02
CA ALA A 5 27.17 42.53 -17.56
C ALA A 5 27.67 41.42 -16.62
N GLU A 6 27.55 41.61 -15.30
CA GLU A 6 27.88 40.58 -14.30
C GLU A 6 26.88 39.42 -14.29
N LEU A 7 25.60 39.68 -14.60
CA LEU A 7 24.59 38.63 -14.73
C LEU A 7 24.75 37.81 -16.01
N HIS A 8 25.23 38.40 -17.10
CA HIS A 8 25.53 37.67 -18.34
C HIS A 8 26.72 36.72 -18.18
N LYS A 9 27.72 37.06 -17.34
CA LYS A 9 28.82 36.15 -16.97
C LYS A 9 28.43 35.03 -16.00
N LYS A 10 27.30 35.16 -15.29
CA LYS A 10 26.75 34.11 -14.42
C LYS A 10 25.86 33.09 -15.15
N GLY A 11 25.56 33.33 -16.43
CA GLY A 11 24.78 32.44 -17.29
C GLY A 11 25.59 31.39 -18.06
N GLU A 12 26.93 31.38 -17.92
CA GLU A 12 27.83 30.45 -18.63
C GLU A 12 28.33 29.28 -17.77
N ALA A 13 27.72 29.04 -16.60
CA ALA A 13 27.94 27.75 -15.95
C ALA A 13 27.20 26.69 -16.76
N GLU A 14 27.94 25.93 -17.58
CA GLU A 14 27.38 24.75 -18.26
C GLU A 14 26.60 23.90 -17.24
N PHE A 15 25.37 23.53 -17.62
CA PHE A 15 24.58 22.62 -16.79
C PHE A 15 25.44 21.39 -16.51
N PRO A 16 25.60 20.98 -15.23
CA PRO A 16 26.55 19.93 -14.84
C PRO A 16 26.00 18.56 -15.26
N SER A 17 26.04 18.31 -16.57
CA SER A 17 25.39 17.18 -17.25
C SER A 17 26.01 15.86 -16.81
N SER A 18 27.32 15.84 -16.54
CA SER A 18 28.02 14.68 -15.98
C SER A 18 27.49 14.31 -14.59
N PHE A 19 27.32 15.29 -13.70
CA PHE A 19 26.75 15.08 -12.36
C PHE A 19 25.26 14.68 -12.43
N ALA A 20 24.47 15.34 -13.28
CA ALA A 20 23.08 14.96 -13.48
C ALA A 20 22.96 13.50 -14.00
N ASN A 21 23.81 13.11 -14.95
CA ASN A 21 23.86 11.74 -15.45
C ASN A 21 24.29 10.74 -14.37
N SER A 22 25.27 11.06 -13.53
CA SER A 22 25.67 10.17 -12.42
C SER A 22 24.52 9.99 -11.43
N VAL A 23 23.86 11.07 -11.04
CA VAL A 23 22.69 11.01 -10.14
C VAL A 23 21.55 10.18 -10.77
N ILE A 24 21.28 10.33 -12.06
CA ILE A 24 20.25 9.54 -12.75
C ILE A 24 20.61 8.05 -12.78
N LEU A 25 21.89 7.72 -13.01
CA LEU A 25 22.35 6.34 -13.01
C LEU A 25 22.24 5.71 -11.61
N ASP A 26 22.68 6.42 -10.58
CA ASP A 26 22.57 5.98 -9.18
C ASP A 26 21.10 5.78 -8.80
N LEU A 27 20.22 6.73 -9.16
CA LEU A 27 18.79 6.62 -8.90
C LEU A 27 18.17 5.40 -9.61
N LYS A 28 18.58 5.14 -10.85
CA LYS A 28 18.16 3.93 -11.57
C LYS A 28 18.59 2.68 -10.83
N GLU A 29 19.86 2.56 -10.45
CA GLU A 29 20.37 1.40 -9.72
C GLU A 29 19.61 1.18 -8.40
N GLN A 30 19.41 2.25 -7.62
CA GLN A 30 18.64 2.18 -6.38
C GLN A 30 17.19 1.76 -6.62
N PHE A 31 16.57 2.27 -7.69
CA PHE A 31 15.22 1.86 -8.07
C PHE A 31 15.16 0.36 -8.39
N TRP A 32 16.04 -0.12 -9.26
CA TRP A 32 16.14 -1.54 -9.61
C TRP A 32 16.36 -2.40 -8.36
N LYS A 33 17.31 -2.02 -7.51
CA LYS A 33 17.60 -2.75 -6.27
C LYS A 33 16.42 -2.76 -5.30
N ARG A 34 15.68 -1.65 -5.23
CA ARG A 34 14.53 -1.49 -4.33
C ARG A 34 13.32 -2.31 -4.76
N PHE A 35 13.14 -2.55 -6.05
CA PHE A 35 11.96 -3.20 -6.63
C PHE A 35 12.25 -4.54 -7.33
N ALA A 36 13.48 -5.07 -7.20
CA ALA A 36 13.87 -6.36 -7.79
C ALA A 36 12.99 -7.53 -7.31
N ASP A 37 12.42 -7.44 -6.11
CA ASP A 37 11.47 -8.40 -5.57
C ASP A 37 10.12 -8.36 -6.32
N LEU A 38 9.64 -7.18 -6.72
CA LEU A 38 8.45 -7.06 -7.56
C LEU A 38 8.68 -7.68 -8.95
N ASP A 39 9.84 -7.46 -9.54
CA ASP A 39 10.21 -8.09 -10.82
C ASP A 39 10.24 -9.61 -10.70
N SER A 40 10.78 -10.12 -9.58
CA SER A 40 10.82 -11.55 -9.28
C SER A 40 9.42 -12.15 -9.10
N SER A 41 8.45 -11.35 -8.63
CA SER A 41 7.05 -11.75 -8.44
C SER A 41 6.13 -11.32 -9.57
N ALA A 42 6.65 -10.80 -10.69
CA ALA A 42 5.85 -10.18 -11.75
C ALA A 42 4.79 -11.13 -12.33
N GLN A 43 5.12 -12.42 -12.51
CA GLN A 43 4.17 -13.43 -12.99
C GLN A 43 3.04 -13.69 -11.97
N GLU A 44 3.37 -13.81 -10.69
CA GLU A 44 2.36 -13.95 -9.63
C GLU A 44 1.45 -12.72 -9.55
N ILE A 45 2.01 -11.52 -9.71
CA ILE A 45 1.24 -10.26 -9.72
C ILE A 45 0.29 -10.22 -10.92
N ARG A 46 0.73 -10.61 -12.12
CA ARG A 46 -0.12 -10.69 -13.32
C ARG A 46 -1.26 -11.68 -13.13
N LEU A 47 -0.96 -12.86 -12.58
CA LEU A 47 -1.97 -13.87 -12.24
C LEU A 47 -2.99 -13.33 -11.24
N PHE A 48 -2.55 -12.60 -10.21
CA PHE A 48 -3.44 -11.95 -9.25
C PHE A 48 -4.30 -10.84 -9.89
N GLN A 49 -3.78 -10.11 -10.86
CA GLN A 49 -4.53 -9.06 -11.56
C GLN A 49 -5.55 -9.62 -12.55
N ASN A 50 -5.19 -10.70 -13.24
CA ASN A 50 -6.04 -11.32 -14.26
C ASN A 50 -5.82 -12.84 -14.34
N PRO A 51 -6.58 -13.63 -13.57
CA PRO A 51 -6.51 -15.09 -13.66
C PRO A 51 -7.16 -15.66 -14.94
N PHE A 52 -7.79 -14.83 -15.77
CA PHE A 52 -8.40 -15.23 -17.05
C PHE A 52 -7.48 -15.08 -18.26
N ASP A 53 -6.32 -14.46 -18.09
CA ASP A 53 -5.34 -14.16 -19.14
C ASP A 53 -3.97 -14.74 -18.78
N CYS A 54 -3.98 -15.97 -18.29
CA CYS A 54 -2.78 -16.74 -18.02
C CYS A 54 -2.88 -18.13 -18.66
N ASP A 55 -1.75 -18.67 -19.07
CA ASP A 55 -1.65 -20.08 -19.43
C ASP A 55 -1.64 -20.92 -18.15
N ALA A 56 -2.53 -21.91 -18.08
CA ALA A 56 -2.55 -22.85 -16.96
C ALA A 56 -1.25 -23.67 -16.87
N ALA A 57 -0.46 -23.80 -17.93
CA ALA A 57 0.85 -24.45 -17.90
C ALA A 57 1.90 -23.64 -17.10
N ASP A 58 1.73 -22.31 -17.05
CA ASP A 58 2.70 -21.39 -16.44
C ASP A 58 2.39 -21.08 -14.96
N VAL A 59 1.28 -21.58 -14.42
CA VAL A 59 0.89 -21.36 -13.02
C VAL A 59 1.43 -22.47 -12.10
N PRO A 60 1.63 -22.18 -10.80
CA PRO A 60 1.99 -23.20 -9.81
C PRO A 60 1.02 -24.39 -9.84
N SER A 61 1.56 -25.61 -9.74
CA SER A 61 0.79 -26.85 -9.84
C SER A 61 -0.36 -26.95 -8.83
N GLN A 62 -0.24 -26.29 -7.67
CA GLN A 62 -1.26 -26.29 -6.62
C GLN A 62 -2.54 -25.53 -7.00
N ILE A 63 -2.46 -24.60 -7.96
CA ILE A 63 -3.60 -23.77 -8.40
C ILE A 63 -4.01 -24.07 -9.84
N GLN A 64 -3.25 -24.90 -10.57
CA GLN A 64 -3.46 -25.16 -11.99
C GLN A 64 -4.89 -25.62 -12.32
N MET A 65 -5.39 -26.63 -11.60
CA MET A 65 -6.76 -27.12 -11.79
C MET A 65 -7.82 -26.06 -11.45
N GLU A 66 -7.61 -25.31 -10.37
CA GLU A 66 -8.50 -24.22 -9.95
C GLU A 66 -8.57 -23.10 -11.00
N ILE A 67 -7.44 -22.77 -11.65
CA ILE A 67 -7.39 -21.78 -12.72
C ILE A 67 -8.16 -22.27 -13.96
N ILE A 68 -7.98 -23.53 -14.35
CA ILE A 68 -8.72 -24.11 -15.49
C ILE A 68 -10.23 -24.04 -15.23
N GLU A 69 -10.68 -24.50 -14.06
CA GLU A 69 -12.11 -24.43 -13.69
C GLU A 69 -12.64 -22.99 -13.64
N LEU A 70 -11.83 -22.05 -13.15
CA LEU A 70 -12.19 -20.64 -13.09
C LEU A 70 -12.33 -20.03 -14.49
N GLN A 71 -11.40 -20.34 -15.40
CA GLN A 71 -11.37 -19.80 -16.76
C GLN A 71 -12.57 -20.26 -17.59
N GLU A 72 -13.02 -21.50 -17.38
CA GLU A 72 -14.20 -22.08 -18.05
C GLU A 72 -15.53 -21.61 -17.44
N ASN A 73 -15.52 -20.89 -16.32
CA ASN A 73 -16.74 -20.43 -15.64
C ASN A 73 -17.12 -18.99 -16.02
N TYR A 74 -18.09 -18.86 -16.94
CA TYR A 74 -18.60 -17.57 -17.41
C TYR A 74 -19.21 -16.70 -16.31
N HIS A 75 -19.89 -17.28 -15.31
CA HIS A 75 -20.48 -16.51 -14.21
C HIS A 75 -19.40 -15.88 -13.33
N ILE A 76 -18.33 -16.63 -13.04
CA ILE A 76 -17.17 -16.10 -12.30
C ILE A 76 -16.48 -15.01 -13.12
N LYS A 77 -16.37 -15.18 -14.45
CA LYS A 77 -15.83 -14.17 -15.36
C LYS A 77 -16.63 -12.87 -15.37
N ASP A 78 -17.95 -12.94 -15.32
CA ASP A 78 -18.78 -11.74 -15.22
C ASP A 78 -18.61 -11.02 -13.88
N LYS A 79 -18.44 -11.76 -12.77
CA LYS A 79 -18.07 -11.16 -11.48
C LYS A 79 -16.70 -10.49 -11.52
N TYR A 80 -15.73 -11.03 -12.24
CA TYR A 80 -14.43 -10.40 -12.42
C TYR A 80 -14.53 -9.04 -13.14
N LYS A 81 -15.39 -8.91 -14.15
CA LYS A 81 -15.61 -7.67 -14.91
C LYS A 81 -16.14 -6.51 -14.08
N GLU A 82 -16.66 -6.75 -12.86
CA GLU A 82 -17.02 -5.67 -11.92
C GLU A 82 -15.79 -4.87 -11.42
N GLY A 83 -14.57 -5.35 -11.66
CA GLY A 83 -13.31 -4.60 -11.51
C GLY A 83 -12.76 -4.50 -10.09
N ASN A 84 -13.46 -5.02 -9.08
CA ASN A 84 -12.98 -5.02 -7.70
C ASN A 84 -12.37 -6.39 -7.33
N LEU A 85 -11.04 -6.52 -7.44
CA LEU A 85 -10.32 -7.76 -7.16
C LEU A 85 -10.57 -8.31 -5.74
N ILE A 86 -10.65 -7.44 -4.73
CA ILE A 86 -10.88 -7.87 -3.34
C ILE A 86 -12.27 -8.52 -3.21
N LYS A 87 -13.31 -7.91 -3.80
CA LYS A 87 -14.67 -8.48 -3.80
C LYS A 87 -14.72 -9.76 -4.65
N PHE A 88 -14.05 -9.77 -5.79
CA PHE A 88 -13.96 -10.93 -6.68
C PHE A 88 -13.36 -12.16 -5.96
N TYR A 89 -12.16 -12.04 -5.38
CA TYR A 89 -11.53 -13.16 -4.68
C TYR A 89 -12.30 -13.59 -3.43
N LYS A 90 -13.02 -12.67 -2.77
CA LYS A 90 -13.94 -13.02 -1.67
C LYS A 90 -15.16 -13.81 -2.15
N PHE A 91 -15.68 -13.49 -3.33
CA PHE A 91 -16.84 -14.13 -3.94
C PHE A 91 -16.59 -15.61 -4.31
N LEU A 92 -15.35 -15.97 -4.67
CA LEU A 92 -15.00 -17.35 -5.00
C LEU A 92 -15.40 -18.35 -3.90
N ASN A 93 -15.89 -19.52 -4.26
CA ASN A 93 -16.20 -20.59 -3.31
C ASN A 93 -14.90 -21.11 -2.66
N SER A 94 -14.86 -21.21 -1.33
CA SER A 94 -13.66 -21.62 -0.59
C SER A 94 -13.33 -23.11 -0.67
N GLU A 95 -14.30 -23.97 -0.97
CA GLU A 95 -14.09 -25.41 -1.17
C GLU A 95 -13.62 -25.69 -2.60
N GLN A 96 -14.12 -24.93 -3.59
CA GLN A 96 -13.73 -25.09 -5.00
C GLN A 96 -12.40 -24.39 -5.34
N PHE A 97 -12.12 -23.22 -4.75
CA PHE A 97 -10.93 -22.42 -5.05
C PHE A 97 -10.04 -22.16 -3.81
N PRO A 98 -9.70 -23.17 -2.99
CA PRO A 98 -8.97 -22.96 -1.74
C PRO A 98 -7.57 -22.38 -1.95
N ASN A 99 -6.81 -22.89 -2.93
CA ASN A 99 -5.43 -22.47 -3.14
C ASN A 99 -5.36 -21.10 -3.82
N LEU A 100 -6.25 -20.83 -4.77
CA LEU A 100 -6.35 -19.55 -5.43
C LEU A 100 -6.79 -18.44 -4.47
N LYS A 101 -7.73 -18.71 -3.56
CA LYS A 101 -8.09 -17.73 -2.52
C LYS A 101 -6.94 -17.48 -1.56
N LYS A 102 -6.23 -18.53 -1.13
CA LYS A 102 -5.04 -18.39 -0.28
C LYS A 102 -3.96 -17.55 -0.97
N PHE A 103 -3.70 -17.83 -2.25
CA PHE A 103 -2.80 -17.06 -3.10
C PHE A 103 -3.22 -15.58 -3.17
N ALA A 104 -4.48 -15.30 -3.48
CA ALA A 104 -4.99 -13.93 -3.57
C ALA A 104 -4.91 -13.18 -2.24
N TYR A 105 -5.18 -13.84 -1.12
CA TYR A 105 -5.08 -13.20 0.20
C TYR A 105 -3.65 -12.80 0.55
N LYS A 106 -2.62 -13.54 0.12
CA LYS A 106 -1.22 -13.13 0.27
C LYS A 106 -1.00 -11.74 -0.36
N PHE A 107 -1.48 -11.52 -1.58
CA PHE A 107 -1.34 -10.23 -2.28
C PHE A 107 -2.19 -9.12 -1.66
N ILE A 108 -3.45 -9.40 -1.34
CA ILE A 108 -4.34 -8.44 -0.67
C ILE A 108 -3.73 -7.97 0.66
N SER A 109 -3.11 -8.89 1.41
CA SER A 109 -2.42 -8.55 2.66
C SER A 109 -1.21 -7.65 2.44
N ILE A 110 -0.39 -7.87 1.41
CA ILE A 110 0.76 -7.00 1.09
C ILE A 110 0.30 -5.57 0.80
N PHE A 111 -0.69 -5.40 -0.08
CA PHE A 111 -1.20 -4.07 -0.41
C PHE A 111 -1.89 -3.41 0.80
N GLY A 112 -2.62 -4.20 1.59
CA GLY A 112 -3.27 -3.72 2.81
C GLY A 112 -2.27 -3.23 3.87
N THR A 113 -1.17 -3.95 4.09
CA THR A 113 -0.16 -3.56 5.09
C THR A 113 0.65 -2.36 4.63
N THR A 114 1.05 -2.27 3.36
CA THR A 114 1.75 -1.08 2.84
C THR A 114 0.89 0.18 2.99
N TYR A 115 -0.37 0.13 2.56
CA TYR A 115 -1.31 1.26 2.72
C TYR A 115 -1.46 1.66 4.20
N LEU A 116 -1.67 0.69 5.09
CA LEU A 116 -1.79 0.96 6.53
C LEU A 116 -0.49 1.53 7.11
N CYS A 117 0.67 1.04 6.71
CA CYS A 117 1.96 1.57 7.13
C CYS A 117 2.12 3.03 6.68
N GLU A 118 1.87 3.34 5.41
CA GLU A 118 1.94 4.71 4.87
C GLU A 118 0.97 5.65 5.56
N GLN A 119 -0.28 5.23 5.75
CA GLN A 119 -1.27 5.97 6.51
C GLN A 119 -0.79 6.22 7.95
N THR A 120 -0.24 5.21 8.62
CA THR A 120 0.29 5.31 9.99
C THR A 120 1.48 6.26 10.08
N PHE A 121 2.43 6.21 9.14
CA PHE A 121 3.56 7.13 9.10
C PHE A 121 3.12 8.57 8.86
N SER A 122 2.18 8.78 7.94
CA SER A 122 1.61 10.10 7.67
C SER A 122 0.91 10.68 8.91
N GLN A 123 0.09 9.87 9.58
CA GLN A 123 -0.57 10.26 10.84
C GLN A 123 0.44 10.53 11.95
N MET A 124 1.48 9.72 12.08
CA MET A 124 2.54 9.95 13.07
C MET A 124 3.24 11.28 12.86
N LYS A 125 3.56 11.62 11.61
CA LYS A 125 4.19 12.90 11.25
C LYS A 125 3.28 14.07 11.62
N TYR A 126 1.98 13.97 11.32
CA TYR A 126 0.99 14.98 11.67
C TYR A 126 0.84 15.16 13.19
N ILE A 127 0.61 14.07 13.93
CA ILE A 127 0.43 14.07 15.38
C ILE A 127 1.68 14.64 16.08
N LYS A 128 2.88 14.16 15.73
CA LYS A 128 4.13 14.68 16.31
C LYS A 128 4.35 16.15 15.96
N SER A 129 3.95 16.61 14.78
CA SER A 129 4.05 18.04 14.43
C SER A 129 3.06 18.91 15.20
N LYS A 130 1.89 18.39 15.55
CA LYS A 130 0.83 19.13 16.26
C LYS A 130 1.05 19.20 17.77
N TYR A 131 1.62 18.15 18.37
CA TYR A 131 1.81 18.02 19.82
C TYR A 131 3.30 17.99 20.21
N ARG A 132 4.15 18.71 19.47
CA ARG A 132 5.64 18.62 19.47
C ARG A 132 6.32 18.56 20.84
N GLU A 133 5.75 19.16 21.88
CA GLU A 133 6.44 19.34 23.16
C GLU A 133 5.87 18.50 24.33
N ASN A 134 4.81 17.70 24.13
CA ASN A 134 4.13 17.06 25.28
C ASN A 134 3.48 15.69 25.00
N LEU A 135 4.06 14.90 24.10
CA LEU A 135 3.51 13.59 23.73
C LEU A 135 4.39 12.44 24.26
N SER A 136 3.89 11.71 25.25
CA SER A 136 4.49 10.44 25.65
C SER A 136 4.33 9.40 24.53
N ASN A 137 5.17 8.36 24.55
CA ASN A 137 5.08 7.26 23.60
C ASN A 137 3.71 6.54 23.67
N GLU A 138 3.13 6.41 24.87
CA GLU A 138 1.82 5.80 25.07
C GLU A 138 0.68 6.65 24.48
N HIS A 139 0.77 7.98 24.63
CA HIS A 139 -0.19 8.91 24.01
C HIS A 139 -0.10 8.86 22.49
N LEU A 140 1.12 8.83 21.94
CA LEU A 140 1.33 8.71 20.51
C LEU A 140 0.75 7.41 19.96
N LYS A 141 1.05 6.27 20.61
CA LYS A 141 0.53 4.96 20.21
C LYS A 141 -0.99 4.93 20.21
N SER A 142 -1.62 5.46 21.26
CA SER A 142 -3.09 5.52 21.36
C SER A 142 -3.70 6.37 20.25
N LEU A 143 -3.14 7.56 20.00
CA LEU A 143 -3.61 8.45 18.92
C LEU A 143 -3.43 7.83 17.54
N LEU A 144 -2.33 7.12 17.29
CA LEU A 144 -2.10 6.40 16.05
C LEU A 144 -3.15 5.32 15.83
N VAL A 145 -3.39 4.46 16.83
CA VAL A 145 -4.41 3.41 16.75
C VAL A 145 -5.78 4.00 16.42
N ILE A 146 -6.19 5.07 17.11
CA ILE A 146 -7.46 5.75 16.85
C ILE A 146 -7.50 6.34 15.42
N SER A 147 -6.41 6.91 14.94
CA SER A 147 -6.38 7.63 13.65
C SER A 147 -6.34 6.71 12.43
N VAL A 148 -5.82 5.49 12.57
CA VAL A 148 -5.63 4.54 11.45
C VAL A 148 -6.61 3.38 11.46
N SER A 149 -7.24 3.10 12.59
CA SER A 149 -8.25 2.05 12.69
C SER A 149 -9.66 2.59 12.49
N LYS A 150 -10.59 1.71 12.10
CA LYS A 150 -12.03 1.97 12.15
C LYS A 150 -12.61 1.62 13.52
N PHE A 151 -11.86 1.89 14.60
CA PHE A 151 -12.32 1.60 15.93
C PHE A 151 -13.43 2.59 16.29
N GLU A 152 -14.66 2.12 16.37
CA GLU A 152 -15.75 2.95 16.90
C GLU A 152 -15.56 3.08 18.41
N PRO A 153 -15.36 4.29 18.93
CA PRO A 153 -15.18 4.47 20.36
C PRO A 153 -16.44 4.02 21.07
N GLN A 154 -16.31 3.14 22.08
CA GLN A 154 -17.43 2.70 22.89
C GLN A 154 -17.85 3.80 23.88
N PHE A 155 -18.29 4.95 23.36
CA PHE A 155 -18.67 6.14 24.12
C PHE A 155 -19.66 5.80 25.24
N ASN A 156 -20.64 4.94 24.95
CA ASN A 156 -21.64 4.51 25.92
C ASN A 156 -21.04 3.78 27.13
N GLN A 157 -19.94 3.05 26.96
CA GLN A 157 -19.26 2.38 28.08
C GLN A 157 -18.38 3.36 28.86
N ILE A 158 -17.64 4.23 28.17
CA ILE A 158 -16.81 5.28 28.79
C ILE A 158 -17.66 6.22 29.65
N LEU A 159 -18.80 6.68 29.12
CA LEU A 159 -19.75 7.55 29.82
C LEU A 159 -20.39 6.87 31.04
N ARG A 160 -20.54 5.54 31.02
CA ARG A 160 -21.02 4.77 32.17
C ARG A 160 -19.95 4.62 33.25
N MET A 161 -18.68 4.54 32.88
CA MET A 161 -17.54 4.45 33.80
C MET A 161 -17.16 5.80 34.40
N GLN A 162 -17.43 6.92 33.72
CA GLN A 162 -17.20 8.29 34.21
C GLN A 162 -18.33 8.86 35.09
N LYS A 163 -19.17 8.01 35.70
CA LYS A 163 -20.27 8.48 36.56
C LYS A 163 -19.84 9.20 37.84
N GLU A 164 -18.55 9.27 38.16
CA GLU A 164 -18.04 10.20 39.16
C GLU A 164 -17.46 11.44 38.46
N PHE A 165 -18.35 12.32 38.02
CA PHE A 165 -17.96 13.69 37.76
C PHE A 165 -17.50 14.29 39.10
N HIS A 166 -16.20 14.56 39.24
CA HIS A 166 -15.75 15.48 40.27
C HIS A 166 -16.36 16.86 39.94
N HIS A 167 -17.42 17.21 40.66
CA HIS A 167 -17.89 18.59 40.70
C HIS A 167 -16.77 19.42 41.33
N SER A 168 -16.12 20.25 40.52
CA SER A 168 -15.22 21.28 41.04
C SER A 168 -16.07 22.30 41.80
N HIS A 169 -15.69 22.56 43.06
CA HIS A 169 -16.15 23.70 43.85
C HIS A 169 -15.41 24.97 43.43
#